data_AF-A0A7J5SCV9-F1
#
_entry.id   AF-A0A7J5SCV9-F1
#
_cell.length_a   1.000
_cell.length_b   1.000
_cell.length_c   1.000
_cell.angle_alpha   90.00
_cell.angle_beta   90.00
_cell.angle_gamma   90.00
#
_symmetry.space_group_name_H-M   'P 1'
#
loop_
_entity.id
_entity.type
_entity.pdbx_description
1 polymer ?
#
loop_
_entity_poly.entity_id
_entity_poly.type
_entity_poly.pdbx_seq_one_letter_code
_entity_poly.pdbx_strand_id
1 'polypeptide(L)'
;MSDYGRIGDYIGPVAAKKLSAVDIDANSSNQHEFGGNDALRRLLGTGEDRRASQGHGIPTALMYLSDDDAPAVADLETTWYDARRNNPNRSAEWRLYYKDCEPIRMARPGDLMCFGMLRDNRLLIIIAQHDSTAEAQAKWLFGIDDEQEGAFRFHDNTERELDAFGAQIFEALGINVEVRDDTYLPEMIGRWGYRFPSNEEFAAFSQSSLTDVDPTHDDPDDVV
;
A
#
# COMPACT_ATOMS: atom_id res chain seq x y z
N MET A 1 3.20 -7.26 -20.46
CA MET A 1 3.79 -6.59 -19.30
C MET A 1 2.92 -5.38 -19.09
N SER A 2 2.26 -5.24 -17.96
CA SER A 2 1.37 -4.10 -17.77
C SER A 2 2.17 -2.81 -17.69
N ASP A 3 1.56 -1.71 -18.15
CA ASP A 3 2.16 -0.37 -18.14
C ASP A 3 2.38 0.16 -16.70
N TYR A 4 1.99 -0.60 -15.67
CA TYR A 4 2.10 -0.20 -14.26
C TYR A 4 3.00 -1.14 -13.45
N GLY A 5 3.63 -2.15 -14.07
CA GLY A 5 4.51 -3.10 -13.38
C GLY A 5 3.76 -4.12 -12.52
N ARG A 6 4.33 -4.51 -11.38
CA ARG A 6 3.73 -5.48 -10.45
C ARG A 6 3.27 -4.80 -9.16
N ILE A 7 2.33 -5.42 -8.45
CA ILE A 7 1.92 -4.98 -7.09
C ILE A 7 3.14 -4.79 -6.18
N GLY A 8 4.07 -5.74 -6.26
CA GLY A 8 5.32 -5.72 -5.53
C GLY A 8 6.16 -4.48 -5.78
N ASP A 9 6.04 -3.80 -6.91
CA ASP A 9 6.82 -2.58 -7.19
C ASP A 9 6.42 -1.41 -6.28
N TYR A 10 5.26 -1.48 -5.61
CA TYR A 10 4.72 -0.40 -4.79
C TYR A 10 4.61 -0.78 -3.30
N ILE A 11 4.14 -2.00 -3.03
CA ILE A 11 3.90 -2.50 -1.69
C ILE A 11 4.32 -3.96 -1.57
N GLY A 12 4.91 -4.30 -0.43
CA GLY A 12 5.24 -5.69 -0.11
C GLY A 12 4.01 -6.54 0.21
N PRO A 13 4.22 -7.76 0.73
CA PRO A 13 3.14 -8.59 1.22
C PRO A 13 2.35 -7.88 2.32
N VAL A 14 1.07 -8.27 2.48
CA VAL A 14 0.14 -7.62 3.40
C VAL A 14 -0.26 -8.58 4.52
N ALA A 15 -0.33 -8.07 5.75
CA ALA A 15 -1.00 -8.74 6.85
C ALA A 15 -2.41 -8.18 7.02
N ALA A 16 -3.45 -9.00 6.93
CA ALA A 16 -4.85 -8.57 6.97
C ALA A 16 -5.65 -9.29 8.06
N LYS A 17 -6.66 -8.64 8.65
CA LYS A 17 -7.66 -9.28 9.53
C LYS A 17 -9.00 -8.56 9.46
N LYS A 18 -10.08 -9.24 9.84
CA LYS A 18 -11.30 -8.57 10.28
C LYS A 18 -11.18 -8.11 11.74
N LEU A 19 -11.51 -6.85 11.98
CA LEU A 19 -11.51 -6.25 13.32
C LEU A 19 -12.61 -6.90 14.17
N SER A 20 -12.25 -7.41 15.34
CA SER A 20 -13.20 -7.89 16.34
C SER A 20 -13.58 -6.77 17.31
N ALA A 21 -14.62 -6.99 18.12
CA ALA A 21 -15.02 -6.03 19.15
C ALA A 21 -13.89 -5.68 20.12
N VAL A 22 -13.05 -6.65 20.49
CA VAL A 22 -11.94 -6.46 21.44
C VAL A 22 -10.75 -5.70 20.84
N ASP A 23 -10.69 -5.56 19.51
CA ASP A 23 -9.63 -4.82 18.85
C ASP A 23 -9.84 -3.30 18.94
N ILE A 24 -11.10 -2.85 18.95
CA ILE A 24 -11.47 -1.43 18.77
C ILE A 24 -12.29 -0.86 19.94
N ASP A 25 -12.88 -1.69 20.81
CA ASP A 25 -13.60 -1.19 21.99
C ASP A 25 -12.62 -0.52 22.97
N ALA A 26 -12.76 0.79 23.16
CA ALA A 26 -11.93 1.62 24.03
C ALA A 26 -11.93 1.18 25.51
N ASN A 27 -12.92 0.38 25.93
CA ASN A 27 -13.02 -0.15 27.29
C ASN A 27 -12.35 -1.52 27.49
N SER A 28 -12.02 -2.23 26.41
CA SER A 28 -11.47 -3.60 26.47
C SER A 28 -10.23 -3.84 25.62
N SER A 29 -9.99 -2.99 24.61
CA SER A 29 -8.75 -2.93 23.82
C SER A 29 -7.65 -2.27 24.64
N ASN A 30 -6.45 -2.86 24.63
CA ASN A 30 -5.27 -2.28 25.28
C ASN A 30 -4.90 -0.99 24.52
N GLN A 31 -5.34 0.15 25.07
CA GLN A 31 -5.43 1.44 24.39
C GLN A 31 -4.16 1.77 23.59
N HIS A 32 -4.34 1.81 22.26
CA HIS A 32 -3.36 2.19 21.24
C HIS A 32 -2.30 1.14 20.84
N GLU A 33 -2.59 -0.16 21.02
CA GLU A 33 -1.68 -1.23 20.59
C GLU A 33 -2.35 -2.31 19.74
N PHE A 34 -1.69 -2.73 18.67
CA PHE A 34 -1.99 -3.98 17.97
C PHE A 34 -1.05 -5.09 18.43
N GLY A 35 -1.62 -6.27 18.69
CA GLY A 35 -0.85 -7.47 19.04
C GLY A 35 0.00 -7.95 17.85
N GLY A 36 1.30 -8.13 18.07
CA GLY A 36 2.27 -8.59 17.09
C GLY A 36 2.22 -10.09 16.85
N ASN A 37 1.19 -10.54 16.14
CA ASN A 37 1.05 -11.94 15.76
C ASN A 37 2.10 -12.38 14.70
N ASP A 38 2.05 -13.63 14.26
CA ASP A 38 3.05 -14.17 13.31
C ASP A 38 3.09 -13.38 11.99
N ALA A 39 1.94 -12.91 11.48
CA ALA A 39 1.87 -12.15 10.24
C ALA A 39 2.55 -10.77 10.37
N LEU A 40 2.25 -10.02 11.44
CA LEU A 40 2.92 -8.73 11.69
C LEU A 40 4.41 -8.90 12.00
N ARG A 41 4.81 -9.97 12.70
CA ARG A 41 6.23 -10.29 12.92
C ARG A 41 6.97 -10.61 11.62
N ARG A 42 6.32 -11.30 10.69
CA ARG A 42 6.86 -11.57 9.35
C ARG A 42 7.01 -10.28 8.53
N LEU A 43 6.06 -9.36 8.66
CA LEU A 43 6.07 -8.08 7.94
C LEU A 43 7.11 -7.09 8.51
N LEU A 44 7.16 -6.95 9.83
CA LEU A 44 7.91 -5.92 10.54
C LEU A 44 9.28 -6.39 11.07
N GLY A 45 9.53 -7.70 11.05
CA GLY A 45 10.73 -8.31 11.62
C GLY A 45 10.74 -8.32 13.16
N THR A 46 11.65 -9.10 13.74
CA THR A 46 11.77 -9.25 15.20
C THR A 46 13.22 -9.13 15.70
N GLY A 47 14.09 -8.47 14.92
CA GLY A 47 15.50 -8.28 15.29
C GLY A 47 15.67 -7.25 16.40
N GLU A 48 15.00 -6.11 16.28
CA GLU A 48 15.15 -4.97 17.18
C GLU A 48 13.84 -4.19 17.38
N ASP A 49 13.77 -3.47 18.49
CA ASP A 49 12.69 -2.53 18.75
C ASP A 49 12.89 -1.30 17.85
N ARG A 50 11.81 -0.83 17.23
CA ARG A 50 11.73 0.42 16.47
C ARG A 50 10.82 1.38 17.23
N ARG A 51 11.40 2.28 18.03
CA ARG A 51 10.66 3.16 18.96
C ARG A 51 10.69 4.61 18.48
N ALA A 52 9.50 5.19 18.30
CA ALA A 52 9.34 6.60 17.96
C ALA A 52 9.95 7.53 19.01
N SER A 53 9.87 7.17 20.30
CA SER A 53 10.51 7.92 21.39
C SER A 53 12.04 7.96 21.32
N GLN A 54 12.66 7.09 20.52
CA GLN A 54 14.10 7.04 20.26
C GLN A 54 14.45 7.63 18.88
N GLY A 55 13.48 8.21 18.17
CA GLY A 55 13.64 8.74 16.81
C GLY A 55 13.80 7.65 15.73
N HIS A 56 13.53 6.38 16.09
CA HIS A 56 13.66 5.21 15.22
C HIS A 56 12.30 4.51 15.06
N GLY A 57 11.19 5.26 15.10
CA GLY A 57 9.88 4.69 14.87
C GLY A 57 9.69 4.37 13.39
N ILE A 58 8.54 3.78 13.06
CA ILE A 58 8.19 3.45 11.68
C ILE A 58 7.29 4.57 11.16
N PRO A 59 7.72 5.37 10.17
CA PRO A 59 6.83 6.30 9.51
C PRO A 59 5.64 5.53 8.94
N THR A 60 4.43 6.00 9.22
CA THR A 60 3.20 5.24 8.98
C THR A 60 2.13 6.15 8.38
N ALA A 61 1.53 5.72 7.27
CA ALA A 61 0.30 6.30 6.75
C ALA A 61 -0.86 5.39 7.15
N LEU A 62 -1.86 5.94 7.83
CA LEU A 62 -3.04 5.21 8.28
C LEU A 62 -4.29 5.81 7.64
N MET A 63 -5.11 4.96 7.02
CA MET A 63 -6.26 5.40 6.23
C MET A 63 -7.53 4.63 6.62
N TYR A 64 -8.67 5.32 6.60
CA TYR A 64 -9.99 4.71 6.70
C TYR A 64 -10.75 4.98 5.41
N LEU A 65 -11.35 3.92 4.86
CA LEU A 65 -12.01 3.92 3.57
C LEU A 65 -13.44 3.42 3.70
N SER A 66 -14.35 4.14 3.04
CA SER A 66 -15.78 3.84 2.94
C SER A 66 -16.29 4.27 1.56
N ASP A 67 -17.50 3.85 1.21
CA ASP A 67 -18.07 4.16 -0.11
C ASP A 67 -18.65 5.58 -0.19
N ASP A 68 -19.09 6.14 0.94
CA ASP A 68 -19.86 7.39 0.97
C ASP A 68 -19.01 8.65 1.21
N ASP A 69 -17.88 8.51 1.92
CA ASP A 69 -17.04 9.62 2.36
C ASP A 69 -15.63 9.54 1.77
N ALA A 70 -14.98 10.72 1.64
CA ALA A 70 -13.57 10.78 1.27
C ALA A 70 -12.69 10.06 2.32
N PRO A 71 -11.56 9.45 1.91
CA PRO A 71 -10.66 8.77 2.82
C PRO A 71 -10.22 9.66 3.99
N ALA A 72 -10.36 9.17 5.21
CA ALA A 72 -9.72 9.80 6.36
C ALA A 72 -8.26 9.32 6.44
N VAL A 73 -7.30 10.24 6.53
CA VAL A 73 -5.87 9.94 6.45
C VAL A 73 -5.13 10.55 7.63
N ALA A 74 -4.19 9.80 8.20
CA ALA A 74 -3.30 10.26 9.24
C ALA A 74 -1.86 9.79 9.00
N ASP A 75 -0.94 10.74 8.87
CA ASP A 75 0.49 10.47 8.93
C ASP A 75 0.96 10.47 10.39
N LEU A 76 1.61 9.39 10.81
CA LEU A 76 2.10 9.19 12.16
C LEU A 76 3.40 8.38 12.18
N GLU A 77 3.97 8.24 13.38
CA GLU A 77 5.13 7.40 13.61
C GLU A 77 4.76 6.31 14.63
N THR A 78 4.80 5.04 14.21
CA THR A 78 4.46 3.90 15.07
C THR A 78 5.68 3.34 15.80
N THR A 79 5.43 2.66 16.91
CA THR A 79 6.47 2.00 17.70
C THR A 79 6.25 0.49 17.68
N TRP A 80 7.21 -0.26 17.14
CA TRP A 80 7.21 -1.72 17.13
C TRP A 80 8.22 -2.25 18.15
N TYR A 81 7.77 -3.00 19.14
CA TYR A 81 8.64 -3.40 20.24
C TYR A 81 8.26 -4.73 20.86
N ASP A 82 9.24 -5.43 21.44
CA ASP A 82 8.98 -6.59 22.29
C ASP A 82 8.68 -6.14 23.73
N ALA A 83 7.41 -6.22 24.13
CA ALA A 83 6.92 -5.85 25.45
C ALA A 83 7.53 -6.70 26.59
N ARG A 84 8.18 -7.82 26.25
CA ARG A 84 8.82 -8.73 27.19
C ARG A 84 10.33 -8.82 27.00
N ARG A 85 10.94 -7.90 26.26
CA ARG A 85 12.40 -7.91 25.98
C ARG A 85 13.27 -8.03 27.22
N ASN A 86 12.85 -7.45 28.34
CA ASN A 86 13.57 -7.50 29.62
C ASN A 86 13.18 -8.70 30.53
N ASN A 87 12.37 -9.64 30.06
CA ASN A 87 11.93 -10.80 30.81
C ASN A 87 12.39 -12.10 30.13
N PRO A 88 13.59 -12.62 30.46
CA PRO A 88 14.18 -13.77 29.77
C PRO A 88 13.40 -15.08 29.98
N ASN A 89 12.49 -15.14 30.96
CA ASN A 89 11.69 -16.32 31.25
C ASN A 89 10.38 -16.37 30.46
N ARG A 90 10.10 -15.38 29.60
CA ARG A 90 8.91 -15.34 28.76
C ARG A 90 9.30 -15.16 27.31
N SER A 91 8.56 -15.83 26.42
CA SER A 91 8.69 -15.59 24.98
C SER A 91 8.37 -14.14 24.65
N ALA A 92 9.05 -13.61 23.63
CA ALA A 92 8.83 -12.27 23.08
C ALA A 92 7.34 -12.02 22.81
N GLU A 93 6.87 -10.82 23.14
CA GLU A 93 5.52 -10.36 22.86
C GLU A 93 5.62 -9.04 22.12
N TRP A 94 5.65 -9.14 20.80
CA TRP A 94 5.73 -7.97 19.94
C TRP A 94 4.41 -7.22 19.92
N ARG A 95 4.48 -5.89 19.89
CA ARG A 95 3.32 -5.00 19.80
C ARG A 95 3.63 -3.80 18.94
N LEU A 96 2.63 -3.37 18.17
CA LEU A 96 2.68 -2.14 17.39
C LEU A 96 1.84 -1.08 18.09
N TYR A 97 2.51 -0.13 18.71
CA TYR A 97 1.91 1.04 19.31
C TYR A 97 1.71 2.15 18.27
N TYR A 98 0.55 2.80 18.30
CA TYR A 98 0.20 3.93 17.44
C TYR A 98 -0.33 5.10 18.28
N LYS A 99 -0.46 6.29 17.69
CA LYS A 99 -1.13 7.42 18.34
C LYS A 99 -2.60 7.42 17.94
N ASP A 100 -3.48 7.88 18.84
CA ASP A 100 -4.89 8.07 18.49
C ASP A 100 -5.02 8.98 17.26
N CYS A 101 -5.83 8.56 16.30
CA CYS A 101 -6.06 9.29 15.06
C CYS A 101 -7.48 9.03 14.55
N GLU A 102 -7.97 9.94 13.70
CA GLU A 102 -9.32 9.86 13.16
C GLU A 102 -9.66 8.53 12.48
N PRO A 103 -8.80 7.95 11.61
CA PRO A 103 -9.17 6.70 10.96
C PRO A 103 -9.31 5.51 11.94
N ILE A 104 -8.55 5.50 13.06
CA ILE A 104 -8.76 4.51 14.14
C ILE A 104 -10.10 4.74 14.85
N ARG A 105 -10.47 6.00 15.11
CA ARG A 105 -11.74 6.32 15.78
C ARG A 105 -12.96 6.00 14.92
N MET A 106 -12.79 5.95 13.59
CA MET A 106 -13.83 5.55 12.65
C MET A 106 -13.97 4.03 12.53
N ALA A 107 -12.93 3.27 12.87
CA ALA A 107 -12.92 1.82 12.79
C ALA A 107 -14.05 1.18 13.62
N ARG A 108 -14.65 0.12 13.06
CA ARG A 108 -15.71 -0.64 13.71
C ARG A 108 -15.40 -2.13 13.66
N PRO A 109 -15.97 -2.92 14.59
CA PRO A 109 -15.96 -4.37 14.46
C PRO A 109 -16.55 -4.78 13.11
N GLY A 110 -15.92 -5.74 12.44
CA GLY A 110 -16.26 -6.20 11.09
C GLY A 110 -15.38 -5.60 9.99
N ASP A 111 -14.83 -4.40 10.19
CA ASP A 111 -14.00 -3.72 9.19
C ASP A 111 -12.73 -4.53 8.88
N LEU A 112 -12.29 -4.48 7.63
CA LEU A 112 -11.04 -5.09 7.19
C LEU A 112 -9.87 -4.18 7.53
N MET A 113 -8.87 -4.69 8.24
CA MET A 113 -7.63 -3.97 8.51
C MET A 113 -6.44 -4.66 7.85
N CYS A 114 -5.67 -3.92 7.06
CA CYS A 114 -4.52 -4.38 6.30
C CYS A 114 -3.25 -3.60 6.69
N PHE A 115 -2.11 -4.29 6.75
CA PHE A 115 -0.79 -3.74 7.01
C PHE A 115 0.16 -4.14 5.88
N GLY A 116 0.84 -3.19 5.26
CA GLY A 116 1.85 -3.48 4.23
C GLY A 116 3.00 -2.49 4.26
N MET A 117 4.21 -2.95 3.94
CA MET A 117 5.37 -2.07 3.83
C MET A 117 5.45 -1.50 2.42
N LEU A 118 5.42 -0.17 2.31
CA LEU A 118 5.70 0.54 1.07
C LEU A 118 7.20 0.48 0.75
N ARG A 119 7.56 0.71 -0.52
CA ARG A 119 8.97 0.70 -0.96
C ARG A 119 9.83 1.80 -0.37
N ASP A 120 9.22 2.90 0.07
CA ASP A 120 9.89 3.99 0.79
C ASP A 120 10.09 3.69 2.29
N ASN A 121 9.85 2.43 2.71
CA ASN A 121 9.91 1.94 4.09
C ASN A 121 8.87 2.52 5.04
N ARG A 122 7.83 3.19 4.52
CA ARG A 122 6.66 3.52 5.34
C ARG A 122 5.78 2.30 5.54
N LEU A 123 5.16 2.21 6.71
CA LEU A 123 4.08 1.26 6.96
C LEU A 123 2.76 1.87 6.47
N LEU A 124 2.07 1.20 5.58
CA LEU A 124 0.70 1.53 5.22
C LEU A 124 -0.25 0.68 6.07
N ILE A 125 -1.21 1.34 6.71
CA ILE A 125 -2.31 0.71 7.45
C ILE A 125 -3.61 1.17 6.80
N ILE A 126 -4.38 0.24 6.24
CA ILE A 126 -5.70 0.52 5.65
C ILE A 126 -6.76 -0.11 6.54
N ILE A 127 -7.81 0.65 6.82
CA ILE A 127 -9.06 0.17 7.42
C ILE A 127 -10.15 0.39 6.39
N ALA A 128 -10.75 -0.68 5.88
CA ALA A 128 -11.86 -0.61 4.94
C ALA A 128 -13.16 -1.02 5.63
N GLN A 129 -14.18 -0.19 5.51
CA GLN A 129 -15.49 -0.41 6.09
C GLN A 129 -16.06 -1.77 5.69
N HIS A 130 -16.65 -2.48 6.63
CA HIS A 130 -17.29 -3.77 6.35
C HIS A 130 -18.40 -3.65 5.30
N ASP A 131 -18.42 -4.62 4.37
CA ASP A 131 -19.39 -4.75 3.27
C ASP A 131 -19.39 -3.54 2.32
N SER A 132 -18.26 -2.85 2.23
CA SER A 132 -18.03 -1.74 1.30
C SER A 132 -17.33 -2.18 0.00
N THR A 133 -17.44 -1.34 -1.02
CA THR A 133 -16.66 -1.44 -2.25
C THR A 133 -15.17 -1.31 -1.95
N ALA A 134 -14.79 -0.44 -1.02
CA ALA A 134 -13.39 -0.31 -0.57
C ALA A 134 -12.85 -1.63 0.03
N GLU A 135 -13.64 -2.36 0.82
CA GLU A 135 -13.25 -3.69 1.33
C GLU A 135 -13.03 -4.66 0.17
N ALA A 136 -13.96 -4.70 -0.80
CA ALA A 136 -13.85 -5.58 -1.96
C ALA A 136 -12.60 -5.28 -2.82
N GLN A 137 -12.31 -3.99 -3.04
CA GLN A 137 -11.13 -3.55 -3.79
C GLN A 137 -9.83 -3.91 -3.07
N ALA A 138 -9.74 -3.65 -1.76
CA ALA A 138 -8.58 -4.03 -0.96
C ALA A 138 -8.35 -5.55 -0.95
N LYS A 139 -9.43 -6.34 -0.85
CA LYS A 139 -9.34 -7.80 -0.93
C LYS A 139 -8.83 -8.30 -2.27
N TRP A 140 -9.40 -7.77 -3.36
CA TRP A 140 -8.98 -8.12 -4.72
C TRP A 140 -7.51 -7.76 -4.96
N LEU A 141 -7.08 -6.57 -4.51
CA LEU A 141 -5.73 -6.08 -4.71
C LEU A 141 -4.71 -6.91 -3.94
N PHE A 142 -4.98 -7.23 -2.68
CA PHE A 142 -4.03 -7.95 -1.83
C PHE A 142 -4.19 -9.48 -1.86
N GLY A 143 -5.11 -10.03 -2.67
CA GLY A 143 -5.33 -11.47 -2.75
C GLY A 143 -5.87 -12.05 -1.44
N ILE A 144 -6.90 -11.41 -0.90
CA ILE A 144 -7.53 -11.78 0.36
C ILE A 144 -8.86 -12.49 0.06
N ASP A 145 -8.85 -13.82 0.14
CA ASP A 145 -10.01 -14.63 -0.22
C ASP A 145 -11.00 -14.86 0.95
N ASP A 146 -10.51 -15.03 2.17
CA ASP A 146 -11.35 -15.23 3.37
C ASP A 146 -10.63 -14.81 4.66
N GLU A 147 -11.01 -13.65 5.20
CA GLU A 147 -10.55 -13.17 6.51
C GLU A 147 -11.59 -13.46 7.59
N GLN A 148 -11.12 -14.16 8.62
CA GLN A 148 -11.89 -14.50 9.81
C GLN A 148 -11.49 -13.56 10.94
N GLU A 149 -12.36 -13.40 11.93
CA GLU A 149 -12.00 -12.71 13.17
C GLU A 149 -10.88 -13.45 13.92
N GLY A 150 -10.03 -12.71 14.63
CA GLY A 150 -9.16 -13.25 15.68
C GLY A 150 -7.66 -13.11 15.45
N ALA A 151 -7.14 -13.15 14.22
CA ALA A 151 -5.72 -12.96 13.96
C ALA A 151 -5.43 -12.48 12.54
N PHE A 152 -4.42 -11.62 12.38
CA PHE A 152 -3.88 -11.29 11.07
C PHE A 152 -3.33 -12.50 10.33
N ARG A 153 -3.69 -12.61 9.07
CA ARG A 153 -3.16 -13.55 8.08
C ARG A 153 -2.23 -12.84 7.12
N PHE A 154 -1.30 -13.58 6.54
CA PHE A 154 -0.30 -13.05 5.63
C PHE A 154 -0.68 -13.38 4.19
N HIS A 155 -0.73 -12.36 3.34
CA HIS A 155 -1.09 -12.44 1.92
C HIS A 155 0.05 -11.90 1.08
N ASP A 156 0.45 -12.67 0.08
CA ASP A 156 1.50 -12.29 -0.84
C ASP A 156 0.94 -12.30 -2.27
N ASN A 157 0.55 -11.11 -2.73
CA ASN A 157 0.11 -10.87 -4.10
C ASN A 157 1.13 -10.04 -4.89
N THR A 158 2.39 -9.99 -4.44
CA THR A 158 3.41 -9.06 -4.97
C THR A 158 3.81 -9.37 -6.42
N GLU A 159 3.70 -10.62 -6.87
CA GLU A 159 4.07 -11.05 -8.21
C GLU A 159 3.00 -10.75 -9.27
N ARG A 160 1.80 -10.34 -8.85
CA ARG A 160 0.69 -10.06 -9.76
C ARG A 160 0.96 -8.78 -10.57
N GLU A 161 0.74 -8.84 -11.88
CA GLU A 161 0.77 -7.65 -12.75
C GLU A 161 -0.33 -6.68 -12.32
N LEU A 162 0.02 -5.39 -12.25
CA LEU A 162 -0.88 -4.31 -11.90
C LEU A 162 -1.52 -3.79 -13.17
N ASP A 163 -2.81 -4.06 -13.40
CA ASP A 163 -3.55 -3.48 -14.51
C ASP A 163 -4.05 -2.06 -14.18
N ALA A 164 -4.68 -1.38 -15.14
CA ALA A 164 -5.19 -0.03 -14.95
C ALA A 164 -6.23 0.06 -13.81
N PHE A 165 -7.00 -1.00 -13.58
CA PHE A 165 -7.95 -1.05 -12.47
C PHE A 165 -7.24 -1.16 -11.13
N GLY A 166 -6.21 -2.00 -11.03
CA GLY A 166 -5.35 -2.07 -9.85
C GLY A 166 -4.60 -0.77 -9.60
N ALA A 167 -4.15 -0.07 -10.65
CA ALA A 167 -3.53 1.24 -10.54
C ALA A 167 -4.49 2.28 -9.94
N GLN A 168 -5.73 2.34 -10.44
CA GLN A 168 -6.79 3.19 -9.86
C GLN A 168 -7.06 2.86 -8.39
N ILE A 169 -7.07 1.57 -8.03
CA ILE A 169 -7.23 1.16 -6.63
C ILE A 169 -6.03 1.65 -5.81
N PHE A 170 -4.79 1.49 -6.28
CA PHE A 170 -3.62 2.01 -5.56
C PHE A 170 -3.67 3.52 -5.34
N GLU A 171 -4.04 4.29 -6.36
CA GLU A 171 -4.21 5.73 -6.21
C GLU A 171 -5.31 6.08 -5.18
N ALA A 172 -6.44 5.37 -5.22
CA ALA A 172 -7.51 5.51 -4.23
C ALA A 172 -7.06 5.13 -2.80
N LEU A 173 -6.12 4.19 -2.69
CA LEU A 173 -5.44 3.80 -1.45
C LEU A 173 -4.26 4.72 -1.06
N GLY A 174 -4.05 5.82 -1.78
CA GLY A 174 -2.97 6.79 -1.51
C GLY A 174 -1.56 6.30 -1.88
N ILE A 175 -1.45 5.26 -2.69
CA ILE A 175 -0.19 4.74 -3.23
C ILE A 175 0.03 5.37 -4.61
N ASN A 176 1.14 6.11 -4.76
CA ASN A 176 1.50 6.71 -6.04
C ASN A 176 1.92 5.64 -7.04
N VAL A 177 1.22 5.56 -8.18
CA VAL A 177 1.52 4.62 -9.27
C VAL A 177 2.27 5.35 -10.36
N GLU A 178 3.38 4.79 -10.83
CA GLU A 178 4.12 5.34 -11.96
C GLU A 178 3.77 4.54 -13.22
N VAL A 179 3.36 5.23 -14.27
CA VAL A 179 3.18 4.62 -15.59
C VAL A 179 4.56 4.33 -16.17
N ARG A 180 4.89 3.06 -16.27
CA ARG A 180 6.03 2.52 -17.00
C ARG A 180 5.59 2.24 -18.43
N ASP A 181 5.52 3.28 -19.25
CA ASP A 181 5.39 3.07 -20.70
C ASP A 181 6.75 2.67 -21.29
N ASP A 182 7.12 1.41 -21.04
CA ASP A 182 8.35 0.82 -21.57
C ASP A 182 8.19 0.38 -23.04
N THR A 183 7.02 0.63 -23.66
CA THR A 183 6.67 0.14 -25.00
C THR A 183 7.71 0.51 -26.04
N TYR A 184 8.18 1.76 -26.00
CA TYR A 184 9.17 2.28 -26.94
C TYR A 184 10.61 2.16 -26.44
N LEU A 185 10.82 1.77 -25.18
CA LEU A 185 12.15 1.76 -24.55
C LEU A 185 13.18 0.88 -25.32
N PRO A 186 12.84 -0.33 -25.81
CA PRO A 186 13.76 -1.13 -26.62
C PRO A 186 14.12 -0.46 -27.96
N GLU A 187 13.16 0.22 -28.60
CA GLU A 187 13.38 0.92 -29.86
C GLU A 187 14.28 2.14 -29.65
N MET A 188 14.03 2.90 -28.57
CA MET A 188 14.86 4.04 -28.18
C MET A 188 16.30 3.63 -27.85
N ILE A 189 16.49 2.52 -27.11
CA ILE A 189 17.81 1.94 -26.86
C ILE A 189 18.47 1.47 -28.16
N GLY A 190 17.70 0.86 -29.07
CA GLY A 190 18.20 0.47 -30.39
C GLY A 190 18.68 1.66 -31.23
N ARG A 191 17.97 2.80 -31.14
CA ARG A 191 18.23 4.01 -31.94
C ARG A 191 19.36 4.88 -31.39
N TRP A 192 19.39 5.09 -30.07
CA TRP A 192 20.34 6.02 -29.44
C TRP A 192 21.34 5.36 -28.47
N GLY A 193 21.17 4.07 -28.19
CA GLY A 193 21.95 3.35 -27.17
C GLY A 193 21.60 3.87 -25.78
N TYR A 194 22.61 3.91 -24.89
CA TYR A 194 22.49 4.51 -23.55
C TYR A 194 22.79 6.01 -23.54
N ARG A 195 22.56 6.71 -24.66
CA ARG A 195 22.74 8.16 -24.76
C ARG A 195 21.39 8.84 -24.93
N PHE A 196 21.22 9.98 -24.27
CA PHE A 196 20.02 10.78 -24.42
C PHE A 196 20.00 11.43 -25.82
N PRO A 197 18.90 11.35 -26.58
CA PRO A 197 18.75 12.07 -27.83
C PRO A 197 18.69 13.58 -27.60
N SER A 198 18.92 14.35 -28.65
CA SER A 198 18.56 15.77 -28.64
C SER A 198 17.04 15.96 -28.58
N ASN A 199 16.59 17.14 -28.13
CA ASN A 199 15.16 17.46 -28.09
C ASN A 199 14.49 17.30 -29.47
N GLU A 200 15.19 17.64 -30.54
CA GLU A 200 14.68 17.53 -31.91
C GLU A 200 14.50 16.07 -32.34
N GLU A 201 15.48 15.21 -32.06
CA GLU A 201 15.41 13.78 -32.35
C GLU A 201 14.32 13.07 -31.54
N PHE A 202 14.16 13.46 -30.27
CA PHE A 202 13.13 12.90 -29.41
C PHE A 202 11.72 13.34 -29.87
N ALA A 203 11.53 14.62 -30.18
CA ALA A 203 10.25 15.12 -30.69
C ALA A 203 9.85 14.45 -32.01
N ALA A 204 10.80 14.28 -32.94
CA ALA A 204 10.55 13.58 -34.19
C ALA A 204 10.18 12.10 -33.97
N PHE A 205 10.81 11.44 -32.99
CA PHE A 205 10.46 10.08 -32.61
C PHE A 205 9.04 9.99 -32.05
N SER A 206 8.68 10.84 -31.09
CA SER A 206 7.34 10.89 -30.50
C SER A 206 6.25 11.12 -31.54
N GLN A 207 6.50 11.94 -32.56
CA GLN A 207 5.57 12.14 -33.67
C GLN A 207 5.45 10.89 -34.55
N SER A 208 6.56 10.21 -34.83
CA SER A 208 6.57 9.01 -35.67
C SER A 208 5.97 7.77 -34.99
N SER A 209 5.92 7.74 -33.65
CA SER A 209 5.35 6.65 -32.87
C SER A 209 3.83 6.69 -32.75
N LEU A 210 3.20 7.83 -33.08
CA LEU A 210 1.75 7.98 -33.10
C LEU A 210 1.19 7.33 -34.37
N THR A 211 0.60 6.15 -34.24
CA THR A 211 0.00 5.42 -35.39
C THR A 211 -1.44 5.84 -35.68
N ASP A 212 -2.09 6.48 -34.72
CA ASP A 212 -3.54 6.71 -34.71
C ASP A 212 -3.89 8.20 -34.85
N VAL A 213 -2.89 9.05 -35.09
CA VAL A 213 -3.03 10.49 -35.27
C VAL A 213 -2.34 10.89 -36.57
N ASP A 214 -3.07 11.51 -37.48
CA ASP A 214 -2.55 12.15 -38.68
C ASP A 214 -2.53 13.67 -38.48
N PRO A 215 -1.40 14.25 -38.03
CA PRO A 215 -1.30 15.69 -37.78
C PRO A 215 -1.45 16.56 -39.04
N THR A 216 -1.51 15.98 -40.24
CA THR A 216 -1.84 16.71 -41.47
C THR A 216 -3.33 16.76 -41.80
N HIS A 217 -4.14 15.86 -41.23
CA HIS A 217 -5.57 15.74 -41.56
C HIS A 217 -6.50 15.81 -40.36
N ASP A 218 -6.02 15.53 -39.16
CA ASP A 218 -6.81 15.58 -37.93
C ASP A 218 -6.91 17.01 -37.40
N ASP A 219 -8.07 17.33 -36.81
CA ASP A 219 -8.26 18.62 -36.16
C ASP A 219 -7.39 18.66 -34.89
N PRO A 220 -6.49 19.65 -34.75
CA PRO A 220 -5.63 19.76 -33.57
C PRO A 220 -6.40 19.89 -32.26
N ASP A 221 -7.69 20.25 -32.27
CA ASP A 221 -8.54 20.29 -31.07
C ASP A 221 -9.18 18.91 -30.73
N ASP A 222 -9.17 17.94 -31.66
CA ASP A 222 -9.77 16.60 -31.50
C ASP A 222 -8.74 15.50 -31.17
N VAL A 223 -7.44 15.76 -31.34
CA VAL A 223 -6.34 14.84 -30.98
C VAL A 223 -5.59 15.36 -29.76
N VAL A 224 -5.88 14.76 -28.60
CA VAL A 224 -5.28 15.09 -27.28
C VAL A 224 -4.74 13.84 -26.62
#